data_AF-A0A651F5E5-F1
#
_entry.id   AF-A0A651F5E5-F1
#
_cell.length_a   1.000
_cell.length_b   1.000
_cell.length_c   1.000
_cell.angle_alpha   90.00
_cell.angle_beta   90.00
_cell.angle_gamma   90.00
#
_symmetry.space_group_name_H-M   'P 1'
#
loop_
_entity.id
_entity.type
_entity.pdbx_description
1 polymer ?
#
loop_
_entity_poly.entity_id
_entity_poly.type
_entity_poly.pdbx_seq_one_letter_code
_entity_poly.pdbx_strand_id
1 'polypeptide(L)' 'MVAQAPICEMLSALSREQLIDRILMLNPTASPAFLGAFSPNDLTHYLEHLTVAQEPRGREARWVRTNTTPAICKYEVSL' A
#
# COMPACT_ATOMS: atom_id res chain seq x y z
N MET A 1 -23.17 -14.23 5.19
CA MET A 1 -22.28 -13.88 4.06
C MET A 1 -22.21 -12.36 4.03
N VAL A 2 -21.24 -11.75 4.71
CA VAL A 2 -21.09 -10.29 4.71
C VAL A 2 -20.33 -9.95 3.43
N ALA A 3 -20.99 -9.30 2.48
CA ALA A 3 -20.30 -8.70 1.35
C ALA A 3 -19.34 -7.66 1.93
N GLN A 4 -18.04 -7.95 1.94
CA GLN A 4 -17.03 -6.98 2.30
C GLN A 4 -17.07 -5.91 1.21
N ALA A 5 -17.49 -4.70 1.55
CA ALA A 5 -17.40 -3.57 0.64
C ALA A 5 -15.94 -3.46 0.15
N PRO A 6 -15.69 -3.14 -1.13
CA PRO A 6 -14.33 -2.99 -1.63
C PRO A 6 -13.62 -1.95 -0.78
N ILE A 7 -12.45 -2.29 -0.26
CA ILE A 7 -11.66 -1.48 0.69
C ILE A 7 -11.53 -0.02 0.20
N CYS A 8 -11.39 0.17 -1.11
CA CYS A 8 -11.35 1.48 -1.79
C CYS A 8 -12.58 2.38 -1.51
N GLU A 9 -13.80 1.83 -1.50
CA GLU A 9 -15.03 2.59 -1.28
C GLU A 9 -15.16 3.04 0.19
N MET A 10 -14.67 2.24 1.14
CA MET A 10 -14.68 2.60 2.55
C MET A 10 -13.60 3.64 2.92
N LEU A 11 -12.44 3.60 2.25
CA LEU A 11 -11.34 4.52 2.54
C LEU A 11 -11.56 5.92 1.95
N SER A 12 -12.25 6.02 0.81
CA SER A 12 -12.56 7.31 0.18
C SER A 12 -13.53 8.19 0.99
N ALA A 13 -14.27 7.60 1.93
CA ALA A 13 -15.14 8.31 2.86
C ALA A 13 -14.44 8.85 4.12
N LEU A 14 -13.16 8.51 4.34
CA LEU A 14 -12.41 8.95 5.52
C LEU A 14 -11.85 10.37 5.36
N SER A 15 -11.80 11.12 6.46
CA SER A 15 -11.11 12.40 6.49
C SER A 15 -9.59 12.20 6.35
N ARG A 16 -8.90 13.27 5.97
CA ARG A 16 -7.44 13.28 5.82
C ARG A 16 -6.73 12.88 7.13
N GLU A 17 -7.23 13.37 8.26
CA GLU A 17 -6.71 13.07 9.59
C GLU A 17 -6.93 11.60 9.93
N GLN A 18 -8.14 11.07 9.65
CA GLN A 18 -8.45 9.66 9.85
C GLN A 18 -7.59 8.72 9.00
N LEU A 19 -7.25 9.11 7.77
CA LEU A 19 -6.30 8.38 6.92
C LEU A 19 -4.90 8.37 7.54
N ILE A 20 -4.42 9.52 8.03
CA ILE A 20 -3.12 9.61 8.71
C ILE A 20 -3.08 8.73 9.96
N ASP A 21 -4.08 8.82 10.83
CA ASP A 21 -4.13 8.02 12.06
C ASP A 21 -4.09 6.52 11.75
N ARG A 22 -4.84 6.08 10.73
CA ARG A 22 -4.83 4.68 10.25
C ARG A 22 -3.47 4.27 9.70
N ILE A 23 -2.83 5.14 8.91
CA ILE A 23 -1.48 4.89 8.39
C ILE A 23 -0.48 4.77 9.53
N LEU A 24 -0.52 5.65 10.54
CA LEU A 24 0.39 5.62 11.69
C LEU A 24 0.19 4.37 12.56
N MET A 25 -1.04 3.87 12.68
CA MET A 25 -1.31 2.60 13.36
C MET A 25 -0.67 1.40 12.65
N LEU A 26 -0.62 1.41 11.32
CA LEU A 26 -0.01 0.33 10.52
C LEU A 26 1.50 0.51 10.33
N ASN A 27 1.96 1.75 10.18
CA ASN A 27 3.35 2.12 9.99
C ASN A 27 3.74 3.25 10.98
N PRO A 28 4.07 2.90 12.23
CA PRO A 28 4.47 3.88 13.26
C PRO A 28 5.77 4.63 12.93
N THR A 29 6.53 4.16 11.94
CA THR A 29 7.79 4.80 11.53
C THR A 29 7.57 5.97 10.56
N ALA A 30 6.38 6.08 9.95
CA ALA A 30 6.03 7.23 9.14
C ALA A 30 5.85 8.46 10.04
N SER A 31 6.43 9.60 9.65
CA SER A 31 6.22 10.84 10.40
C SER A 31 4.94 11.57 9.95
N PRO A 32 4.21 12.24 10.86
CA PRO A 32 3.07 13.07 10.48
C PRO A 32 3.44 14.18 9.50
N ALA A 33 4.65 14.73 9.61
CA ALA A 33 5.17 15.75 8.69
C ALA A 33 5.36 15.20 7.27
N PHE A 34 5.85 13.98 7.14
CA PHE A 34 5.95 13.28 5.85
C PHE A 34 4.57 13.04 5.26
N LEU A 35 3.63 12.50 6.04
CA LEU A 35 2.25 12.27 5.61
C LEU A 35 1.50 13.58 5.30
N GLY A 36 1.92 14.69 5.91
CA GLY A 36 1.41 16.04 5.69
C GLY A 36 1.51 16.51 4.24
N ALA A 37 2.54 16.06 3.51
CA ALA A 37 2.81 16.48 2.14
C ALA A 37 1.90 15.83 1.08
N PHE A 38 1.16 14.78 1.45
CA PHE A 38 0.37 13.99 0.51
C PHE A 38 -1.10 14.41 0.48
N SER A 39 -1.73 14.22 -0.68
CA SER A 39 -3.17 14.43 -0.85
C SER A 39 -3.99 13.32 -0.19
N PRO A 40 -5.30 13.53 0.10
CA PRO A 40 -6.17 12.47 0.61
C PRO A 40 -6.21 11.23 -0.29
N ASN A 41 -6.14 11.39 -1.62
CA ASN A 41 -6.11 10.27 -2.55
C ASN A 41 -4.81 9.47 -2.42
N ASP A 42 -3.66 10.14 -2.32
CA ASP A 42 -2.37 9.47 -2.14
C ASP A 42 -2.32 8.71 -0.81
N LEU A 43 -2.85 9.31 0.26
CA LEU A 43 -2.97 8.67 1.57
C LEU A 43 -3.90 7.45 1.51
N THR A 44 -4.98 7.52 0.73
CA THR A 44 -5.91 6.40 0.52
C THR A 44 -5.21 5.24 -0.17
N HIS A 45 -4.50 5.49 -1.27
CA HIS A 45 -3.71 4.47 -1.98
C HIS A 45 -2.61 3.88 -1.09
N TYR A 46 -1.94 4.71 -0.30
CA TYR A 46 -0.90 4.24 0.60
C TYR A 46 -1.47 3.33 1.69
N LEU A 47 -2.61 3.69 2.28
CA LEU A 47 -3.29 2.87 3.28
C LEU A 47 -3.81 1.54 2.71
N GLU A 48 -4.33 1.55 1.48
CA GLU A 48 -4.69 0.32 0.76
C GLU A 48 -3.48 -0.60 0.59
N HIS A 49 -2.36 -0.05 0.12
CA HIS A 49 -1.12 -0.81 -0.05
C HIS A 49 -0.62 -1.42 1.26
N LEU A 50 -0.63 -0.64 2.36
CA LEU A 50 -0.28 -1.13 3.68
C LEU A 50 -1.21 -2.26 4.14
N THR A 51 -2.51 -2.15 3.88
CA THR A 51 -3.50 -3.16 4.27
C THR A 51 -3.25 -4.49 3.55
N VAL A 52 -2.98 -4.44 2.24
CA VAL A 52 -2.62 -5.63 1.45
C VAL A 52 -1.28 -6.23 1.92
N ALA A 53 -0.31 -5.39 2.29
CA ALA A 53 0.99 -5.85 2.78
C ALA A 53 0.92 -6.57 4.13
N GLN A 54 -0.13 -6.32 4.92
CA GLN A 54 -0.38 -6.97 6.22
C GLN A 54 -1.03 -8.34 6.10
N GLU A 55 -1.58 -8.70 4.93
CA GLU A 55 -2.06 -10.06 4.71
C GLU A 55 -0.87 -11.03 4.79
N PRO A 56 -0.98 -12.11 5.58
CA PRO A 56 0.06 -13.12 5.60
C PRO A 56 0.26 -13.59 4.16
N ARG A 57 1.50 -13.48 3.67
CA ARG A 57 1.90 -14.02 2.36
C ARG A 57 1.70 -15.53 2.40
N GLY A 58 0.48 -15.95 2.14
CA GLY A 58 0.05 -17.33 2.26
C GLY A 58 0.68 -18.19 1.18
N ARG A 59 0.31 -19.47 1.18
CA ARG A 59 0.75 -20.44 0.16
C ARG A 59 0.49 -19.96 -1.28
N GLU A 60 -0.53 -19.13 -1.48
CA GLU A 60 -0.93 -18.50 -2.75
C GLU A 60 -0.06 -17.28 -3.13
N ALA A 61 0.60 -16.62 -2.18
CA ALA A 61 1.54 -15.52 -2.42
C ALA A 61 2.93 -16.04 -2.81
N ARG A 62 3.00 -17.24 -3.41
CA ARG A 62 4.24 -17.82 -3.92
C ARG A 62 4.65 -17.00 -5.13
N TRP A 63 5.85 -16.44 -5.06
CA TRP A 63 6.44 -15.79 -6.22
C TRP A 63 6.71 -16.84 -7.31
N VAL A 64 5.81 -16.92 -8.30
CA VAL A 64 5.98 -17.77 -9.48
C VAL A 64 6.80 -16.96 -10.49
N ARG A 65 8.10 -17.26 -10.58
CA ARG A 65 8.93 -16.72 -11.67
C ARG A 65 8.41 -17.26 -12.99
N THR A 66 8.00 -16.37 -13.89
CA THR A 66 7.87 -16.70 -15.30
C THR A 66 9.27 -16.82 -15.90
N ASN A 67 9.50 -17.79 -16.79
CA ASN A 67 10.82 -18.06 -17.37
C ASN A 67 11.37 -16.90 -18.25
N THR A 68 10.59 -15.83 -18.39
CA THR A 68 10.88 -14.66 -19.22
C THR A 68 11.37 -13.45 -18.42
N THR A 69 11.35 -13.49 -17.08
CA THR A 69 11.76 -12.34 -16.26
C THR A 69 13.14 -12.59 -15.64
N PRO A 70 14.19 -11.84 -16.05
CA PRO A 70 15.52 -12.01 -15.50
C PRO A 70 15.55 -11.71 -14.00
N ALA A 71 16.33 -12.48 -13.26
CA ALA A 71 16.43 -12.36 -11.79
C ALA A 71 17.03 -11.03 -11.33
N ILE A 72 17.84 -10.40 -12.19
CA ILE A 72 18.54 -9.14 -11.96
C ILE A 72 18.48 -8.37 -13.28
N CYS A 73 17.87 -7.20 -13.27
CA CYS A 73 17.97 -6.23 -14.35
C CYS A 73 19.09 -5.24 -14.01
N LYS A 74 20.04 -5.05 -14.91
CA LYS A 74 21.03 -3.98 -14.80
C LYS A 74 20.35 -2.67 -15.18
N TYR A 75 20.29 -1.71 -14.27
CA TYR A 75 19.92 -0.35 -14.63
C TYR A 75 21.12 0.30 -15.32
N GLU A 76 21.02 0.56 -16.61
CA GLU A 76 21.99 1.39 -17.32
C GLU A 76 21.47 2.83 -17.39
N VAL A 77 22.23 3.76 -16.81
CA VAL A 77 22.04 5.19 -17.04
C VAL A 77 22.61 5.49 -18.41
N SER A 78 21.75 5.88 -19.35
CA SER A 78 22.18 6.53 -20.58
C SER A 78 22.64 7.95 -20.23
N LEU A 79 23.93 8.22 -20.41
CA LEU A 79 24.53 9.57 -20.36
C LEU A 79 24.33 10.30 -21.69
#